data_AF-A0AAU9X1Z3-F1
#
_entry.id   AF-A0AAU9X1Z3-F1
#
_cell.length_a   1.000
_cell.length_b   1.000
_cell.length_c   1.000
_cell.angle_alpha   90.00
_cell.angle_beta   90.00
_cell.angle_gamma   90.00
#
_symmetry.space_group_name_H-M   'P 1'
#
loop_
_entity.id
_entity.type
_entity.pdbx_description
1 polymer ?
#
loop_
_entity_poly.entity_id
_entity_poly.type
_entity_poly.pdbx_seq_one_letter_code
_entity_poly.pdbx_strand_id
1 'polypeptide(L)'
;MDEVARNIPRKRQPLPSQLVSWEESSPAQRQFYIEKAVEDRMLVCNVIAPNDGKTLFHALSSPGGEKDETAEADELLKSLMTAHKNAKTKNIKTQILMQLYSPYGKLCTRQIQRARCHGRTIGPGQVPEEKVHHRVRIDMTKVDHFVEFINRPYFYQDVSYGTKFLKLNSGKTIEMPNVVRTLTRSTMISQYIQFCQEEKFEPLSRTTLFKILEVRQASQRKSLQGLDNTAADGSAGFQKIEMIVDDLEKGRMNRQWCAEVKERLRSEKRYLKTNYRVHCNPEEPLCPDQCRKFALSDEQDPDFQEKCSHQHTEN
;
A
#
# COMPACT_ATOMS: atom_id res chain seq x y z
N MET A 1 -29.16 64.13 -36.60
CA MET A 1 -27.82 63.63 -37.00
C MET A 1 -26.69 64.57 -36.55
N ASP A 2 -26.96 65.67 -35.83
CA ASP A 2 -25.96 66.71 -35.53
C ASP A 2 -25.41 66.72 -34.08
N GLU A 3 -25.60 65.66 -33.30
CA GLU A 3 -25.03 65.57 -31.94
C GLU A 3 -23.75 64.74 -31.84
N VAL A 4 -23.47 63.86 -32.82
CA VAL A 4 -22.22 63.07 -32.84
C VAL A 4 -21.01 63.92 -33.26
N ALA A 5 -21.22 65.03 -33.98
CA ALA A 5 -20.15 65.90 -34.47
C ALA A 5 -19.51 66.80 -33.40
N ARG A 6 -20.09 66.91 -32.19
CA ARG A 6 -19.64 67.87 -31.16
C ARG A 6 -18.60 67.34 -30.18
N ASN A 7 -18.26 66.06 -30.21
CA ASN A 7 -17.29 65.44 -29.30
C ASN A 7 -16.05 64.85 -30.00
N ILE A 8 -15.43 65.62 -30.91
CA ILE A 8 -14.09 65.28 -31.45
C ILE A 8 -13.06 66.27 -30.89
N PRO A 9 -12.30 65.91 -29.84
CA PRO A 9 -11.11 66.65 -29.49
C PRO A 9 -9.96 66.16 -30.36
N ARG A 10 -9.59 66.93 -31.40
CA ARG A 10 -8.22 67.22 -31.90
C ARG A 10 -8.16 67.40 -33.43
N LYS A 11 -7.40 68.43 -33.82
CA LYS A 11 -7.14 68.90 -35.19
C LYS A 11 -6.61 67.76 -36.08
N ARG A 12 -7.43 67.25 -37.00
CA ARG A 12 -6.94 66.46 -38.14
C ARG A 12 -6.28 67.41 -39.14
N GLN A 13 -4.99 67.25 -39.39
CA GLN A 13 -4.33 67.94 -40.51
C GLN A 13 -4.72 67.24 -41.82
N PRO A 14 -5.18 67.97 -42.84
CA PRO A 14 -5.52 67.39 -44.15
C PRO A 14 -4.27 66.78 -44.80
N LEU A 15 -4.47 65.76 -45.64
CA LEU A 15 -3.38 65.15 -46.40
C LEU A 15 -2.76 66.20 -47.33
N PRO A 16 -1.44 66.43 -47.30
CA PRO A 16 -0.79 67.45 -48.11
C PRO A 16 -0.71 67.07 -49.60
N SER A 17 -0.76 65.78 -49.92
CA SER A 17 -0.83 65.25 -51.29
C SER A 17 -1.38 63.81 -51.28
N GLN A 18 -1.76 63.28 -52.45
CA GLN A 18 -2.11 61.87 -52.62
C GLN A 18 -0.87 61.08 -53.03
N LEU A 19 -0.76 59.83 -52.53
CA LEU A 19 0.31 58.93 -52.93
C LEU A 19 0.07 58.42 -54.36
N VAL A 20 1.01 58.70 -55.28
CA VAL A 20 0.88 58.34 -56.70
C VAL A 20 1.19 56.86 -56.96
N SER A 21 2.26 56.32 -56.36
CA SER A 21 2.62 54.90 -56.42
C SER A 21 3.34 54.45 -55.16
N TRP A 22 2.96 53.28 -54.62
CA TRP A 22 3.60 52.72 -53.43
C TRP A 22 5.04 52.31 -53.72
N GLU A 23 5.29 51.66 -54.86
CA GLU A 23 6.58 51.06 -55.21
C GLU A 23 7.67 52.09 -55.56
N GLU A 24 7.27 53.27 -56.03
CA GLU A 24 8.19 54.35 -56.44
C GLU A 24 8.48 55.37 -55.32
N SER A 25 7.76 55.28 -54.20
CA SER A 25 7.88 56.23 -53.08
C SER A 25 9.08 55.95 -52.18
N SER A 26 9.65 57.02 -51.62
CA SER A 26 10.77 56.90 -50.69
C SER A 26 10.32 56.26 -49.36
N PRO A 27 11.21 55.56 -48.63
CA PRO A 27 10.85 54.90 -47.38
C PRO A 27 10.31 55.89 -46.32
N ALA A 28 10.78 57.14 -46.32
CA ALA A 28 10.26 58.19 -45.45
C ALA A 28 8.82 58.61 -45.82
N GLN A 29 8.49 58.66 -47.11
CA GLN A 29 7.12 58.93 -47.56
C GLN A 29 6.18 57.78 -47.21
N ARG A 30 6.61 56.52 -47.38
CA ARG A 30 5.82 55.34 -46.99
C ARG A 30 5.50 55.35 -45.50
N GLN A 31 6.51 55.61 -44.67
CA GLN A 31 6.33 55.67 -43.22
C GLN A 31 5.34 56.76 -42.80
N PHE A 32 5.42 57.95 -43.41
CA PHE A 32 4.47 59.03 -43.18
C PHE A 32 3.02 58.62 -43.50
N TYR A 33 2.77 57.98 -44.65
CA TYR A 33 1.43 57.53 -45.01
C TYR A 33 0.94 56.37 -44.13
N ILE A 34 1.82 55.48 -43.66
CA ILE A 34 1.47 54.42 -42.70
C ILE A 34 1.03 55.02 -41.37
N GLU A 35 1.82 55.94 -40.81
CA GLU A 35 1.50 56.62 -39.55
C GLU A 35 0.17 57.36 -39.67
N LYS A 36 -0.05 58.04 -40.80
CA LYS A 36 -1.30 58.75 -41.05
C LYS A 36 -2.52 57.83 -41.18
N ALA A 37 -2.36 56.69 -41.85
CA ALA A 37 -3.40 55.68 -41.97
C ALA A 37 -3.74 55.04 -40.61
N VAL A 38 -2.75 54.83 -39.74
CA VAL A 38 -2.95 54.32 -38.38
C VAL A 38 -3.71 55.34 -37.52
N GLU A 39 -3.34 56.63 -37.59
CA GLU A 39 -4.05 57.71 -36.92
C GLU A 39 -5.53 57.78 -37.34
N ASP A 40 -5.79 57.77 -38.65
CA ASP A 40 -7.14 57.86 -39.19
C ASP A 40 -7.99 56.62 -38.82
N ARG A 41 -7.41 55.42 -38.88
CA ARG A 41 -8.09 54.17 -38.45
C ARG A 41 -8.44 54.22 -36.97
N MET A 42 -7.54 54.72 -36.13
CA MET A 42 -7.77 54.89 -34.70
C MET A 42 -8.87 55.91 -34.41
N LEU A 43 -8.92 57.01 -35.17
CA LEU A 43 -9.96 58.02 -35.05
C LEU A 43 -11.34 57.44 -35.39
N VAL A 44 -11.44 56.66 -36.46
CA VAL A 44 -12.67 55.93 -36.82
C VAL A 44 -13.10 54.97 -35.69
N CYS A 45 -12.16 54.22 -35.11
CA CYS A 45 -12.45 53.31 -33.99
C CYS A 45 -12.97 54.05 -32.75
N ASN A 46 -12.43 55.23 -32.44
CA ASN A 46 -12.88 56.06 -31.32
C ASN A 46 -14.27 56.70 -31.56
N VAL A 47 -14.64 56.98 -32.82
CA VAL A 47 -16.00 57.46 -33.15
C VAL A 47 -17.02 56.33 -33.01
N ILE A 48 -16.66 55.11 -33.42
CA ILE A 48 -17.53 53.93 -33.32
C ILE A 48 -17.70 53.48 -31.86
N ALA A 49 -16.62 53.51 -31.08
CA ALA A 49 -16.61 53.11 -29.67
C ALA A 49 -15.90 54.19 -28.82
N PRO A 50 -16.64 55.19 -28.30
CA PRO A 50 -16.05 56.33 -27.57
C PRO A 50 -15.23 55.93 -26.34
N ASN A 51 -15.62 54.86 -25.66
CA ASN A 51 -14.95 54.37 -24.45
C ASN A 51 -13.93 53.24 -24.73
N ASP A 52 -14.07 52.53 -25.86
CA ASP A 52 -13.37 51.27 -26.16
C ASP A 52 -12.69 51.26 -27.56
N GLY A 53 -12.36 52.44 -28.11
CA GLY A 53 -11.77 52.52 -29.45
C GLY A 53 -10.41 51.82 -29.59
N LYS A 54 -9.62 51.74 -28.50
CA LYS A 54 -8.33 51.02 -28.48
C LYS A 54 -8.50 49.51 -28.60
N THR A 55 -9.45 48.92 -27.87
CA THR A 55 -9.75 47.48 -27.92
C THR A 55 -10.29 47.10 -29.29
N LEU A 56 -11.16 47.93 -29.88
CA LEU A 56 -11.65 47.74 -31.26
C LEU A 56 -10.49 47.79 -32.29
N PHE A 57 -9.57 48.75 -32.16
CA PHE A 57 -8.41 48.88 -33.05
C PHE A 57 -7.48 47.67 -33.00
N HIS A 58 -7.24 47.11 -31.80
CA HIS A 58 -6.46 45.89 -31.62
C HIS A 58 -7.14 44.66 -32.23
N ALA A 59 -8.46 44.52 -32.06
CA ALA A 59 -9.23 43.45 -32.69
C ALA A 59 -9.17 43.51 -34.23
N LEU A 60 -9.21 44.72 -34.79
CA LEU A 60 -9.13 44.97 -36.23
C LEU A 60 -7.72 44.78 -36.82
N SER A 61 -6.67 45.03 -36.04
CA SER A 61 -5.27 44.93 -36.49
C SER A 61 -4.71 43.51 -36.41
N SER A 62 -5.38 42.62 -35.69
CA SER A 62 -5.13 41.18 -35.74
C SER A 62 -6.20 40.53 -36.62
N PRO A 63 -5.94 40.24 -37.91
CA PRO A 63 -6.87 39.49 -38.78
C PRO A 63 -6.91 37.99 -38.42
N GLY A 64 -6.83 37.68 -37.12
CA GLY A 64 -6.70 36.35 -36.54
C GLY A 64 -6.87 36.42 -35.03
N GLY A 65 -7.89 37.15 -34.55
CA GLY A 65 -8.29 37.22 -33.15
C GLY A 65 -8.98 35.95 -32.63
N GLU A 66 -8.66 34.79 -33.23
CA GLU A 66 -8.79 33.43 -32.70
C GLU A 66 -7.58 32.62 -33.24
N LYS A 67 -6.35 33.10 -33.00
CA LYS A 67 -5.16 32.28 -33.21
C LYS A 67 -5.09 31.23 -32.08
N ASP A 68 -5.80 30.13 -32.31
CA ASP A 68 -5.29 28.76 -32.22
C ASP A 68 -4.16 28.49 -31.19
N GLU A 69 -4.38 28.79 -29.91
CA GLU A 69 -3.56 28.23 -28.81
C GLU A 69 -3.55 26.68 -28.88
N THR A 70 -4.58 26.10 -29.50
CA THR A 70 -4.72 24.68 -29.76
C THR A 70 -3.67 24.10 -30.72
N ALA A 71 -3.27 24.81 -31.78
CA ALA A 71 -2.34 24.27 -32.78
C ALA A 71 -0.88 24.23 -32.29
N GLU A 72 -0.42 25.27 -31.59
CA GLU A 72 0.94 25.34 -31.03
C GLU A 72 1.09 24.38 -29.83
N ALA A 73 0.03 24.25 -29.02
CA ALA A 73 -0.06 23.23 -27.98
C ALA A 73 -0.06 21.80 -28.56
N ASP A 74 -0.70 21.58 -29.71
CA ASP A 74 -0.74 20.27 -30.39
C ASP A 74 0.62 19.84 -30.95
N GLU A 75 1.44 20.77 -31.45
CA GLU A 75 2.79 20.46 -31.93
C GLU A 75 3.74 20.13 -30.78
N LEU A 76 3.67 20.91 -29.68
CA LEU A 76 4.38 20.62 -28.45
C LEU A 76 3.95 19.27 -27.84
N LEU A 77 2.65 18.97 -27.85
CA LEU A 77 2.10 17.69 -27.38
C LEU A 77 2.62 16.52 -28.22
N LYS A 78 2.63 16.66 -29.56
CA LYS A 78 3.18 15.64 -30.48
C LYS A 78 4.68 15.40 -30.25
N SER A 79 5.46 16.46 -30.00
CA SER A 79 6.90 16.34 -29.67
C SER A 79 7.15 15.63 -28.33
N LEU A 80 6.34 15.90 -27.31
CA LEU A 80 6.45 15.24 -26.01
C LEU A 80 5.97 13.78 -26.07
N MET A 81 4.94 13.47 -26.85
CA MET A 81 4.46 12.09 -27.07
C MET A 81 5.49 11.23 -27.80
N THR A 82 6.20 11.79 -28.78
CA THR A 82 7.29 11.10 -29.48
C THR A 82 8.51 10.90 -28.57
N ALA A 83 8.89 11.90 -27.77
CA ALA A 83 9.93 11.77 -26.75
C ALA A 83 9.60 10.68 -25.70
N HIS A 84 8.35 10.57 -25.26
CA HIS A 84 7.92 9.51 -24.33
C HIS A 84 8.03 8.10 -24.96
N LYS A 85 7.66 7.95 -26.23
CA LYS A 85 7.80 6.66 -26.95
C LYS A 85 9.27 6.24 -27.07
N ASN A 86 10.15 7.19 -27.32
CA ASN A 86 11.58 6.95 -27.59
C ASN A 86 12.47 6.87 -26.32
N ALA A 87 11.93 7.20 -25.14
CA ALA A 87 12.71 7.17 -23.90
C ALA A 87 13.13 5.75 -23.48
N LYS A 88 14.41 5.58 -23.13
CA LYS A 88 15.04 4.28 -22.80
C LYS A 88 14.68 3.75 -21.40
N THR A 89 14.57 4.64 -20.41
CA THR A 89 14.37 4.26 -18.99
C THR A 89 12.96 4.64 -18.53
N LYS A 90 12.35 3.80 -17.68
CA LYS A 90 11.03 4.07 -17.07
C LYS A 90 10.97 5.42 -16.34
N ASN A 91 12.08 5.88 -15.77
CA ASN A 91 12.15 7.14 -15.04
C ASN A 91 11.98 8.35 -15.97
N ILE A 92 12.70 8.36 -17.10
CA ILE A 92 12.60 9.42 -18.13
C ILE A 92 11.19 9.47 -18.72
N LYS A 93 10.59 8.30 -18.97
CA LYS A 93 9.18 8.22 -19.37
C LYS A 93 8.27 8.92 -18.36
N THR A 94 8.47 8.65 -17.08
CA THR A 94 7.65 9.23 -16.01
C THR A 94 7.85 10.76 -15.87
N GLN A 95 9.05 11.28 -16.16
CA GLN A 95 9.33 12.71 -16.15
C GLN A 95 8.70 13.46 -17.33
N ILE A 96 8.80 12.93 -18.55
CA ILE A 96 8.13 13.51 -19.73
C ILE A 96 6.61 13.55 -19.51
N LEU A 97 6.09 12.49 -18.88
CA LEU A 97 4.69 12.40 -18.45
C LEU A 97 4.33 13.40 -17.34
N MET A 98 5.28 13.88 -16.55
CA MET A 98 5.00 14.92 -15.55
C MET A 98 4.83 16.29 -16.20
N GLN A 99 5.59 16.60 -17.26
CA GLN A 99 5.45 17.86 -18.01
C GLN A 99 4.19 17.89 -18.90
N LEU A 100 3.80 16.76 -19.49
CA LEU A 100 2.60 16.63 -20.33
C LEU A 100 1.29 16.91 -19.59
N TYR A 101 1.26 16.77 -18.26
CA TYR A 101 0.02 16.59 -17.48
C TYR A 101 -0.38 17.79 -16.62
N SER A 102 0.01 19.01 -16.98
CA SER A 102 -0.62 20.20 -16.40
C SER A 102 -2.07 20.40 -16.87
N PRO A 103 -2.50 19.95 -18.08
CA PRO A 103 -3.91 20.14 -18.47
C PRO A 103 -4.73 18.93 -18.99
N TYR A 104 -4.22 17.86 -19.63
CA TYR A 104 -5.13 16.82 -20.20
C TYR A 104 -4.57 15.38 -20.29
N GLY A 105 -5.38 14.36 -19.92
CA GLY A 105 -5.21 12.95 -20.33
C GLY A 105 -5.49 11.87 -19.26
N LYS A 106 -6.08 10.72 -19.66
CA LYS A 106 -6.44 9.59 -18.77
C LYS A 106 -5.22 8.68 -18.48
N LEU A 107 -4.58 8.89 -17.33
CA LEU A 107 -3.64 7.91 -16.74
C LEU A 107 -4.33 7.06 -15.69
N CYS A 108 -3.74 5.89 -15.40
CA CYS A 108 -4.10 5.14 -14.21
C CYS A 108 -3.78 5.98 -12.96
N THR A 109 -4.71 6.03 -12.00
CA THR A 109 -4.59 6.76 -10.72
C THR A 109 -3.25 6.51 -10.02
N ARG A 110 -2.72 5.28 -10.14
CA ARG A 110 -1.42 4.87 -9.60
C ARG A 110 -0.24 5.63 -10.19
N GLN A 111 -0.25 5.91 -11.50
CA GLN A 111 0.84 6.65 -12.16
C GLN A 111 0.85 8.11 -11.72
N ILE A 112 -0.34 8.71 -11.55
CA ILE A 112 -0.51 10.06 -11.03
C ILE A 112 -0.02 10.15 -9.58
N GLN A 113 -0.43 9.22 -8.72
CA GLN A 113 0.03 9.17 -7.33
C GLN A 113 1.55 9.04 -7.25
N ARG A 114 2.15 8.19 -8.09
CA ARG A 114 3.60 8.01 -8.12
C ARG A 114 4.34 9.26 -8.59
N ALA A 115 3.83 9.94 -9.62
CA ALA A 115 4.40 11.21 -10.09
C ALA A 115 4.30 12.31 -9.00
N ARG A 116 3.16 12.41 -8.31
CA ARG A 116 2.97 13.35 -7.19
C ARG A 116 3.88 13.04 -6.00
N CYS A 117 4.02 11.77 -5.62
CA CYS A 117 4.94 11.35 -4.56
C CYS A 117 6.40 11.68 -4.93
N HIS A 118 6.80 11.43 -6.17
CA HIS A 118 8.12 11.80 -6.67
C HIS A 118 8.35 13.33 -6.62
N GLY A 119 7.40 14.12 -7.14
CA GLY A 119 7.48 15.58 -7.10
C GLY A 119 7.56 16.15 -5.68
N ARG A 120 6.91 15.51 -4.69
CA ARG A 120 6.99 15.89 -3.27
C ARG A 120 8.31 15.51 -2.59
N THR A 121 8.92 14.40 -2.99
CA THR A 121 10.09 13.83 -2.28
C THR A 121 11.42 14.27 -2.86
N ILE A 122 11.50 14.34 -4.18
CA ILE A 122 12.73 14.59 -4.93
C ILE A 122 12.63 15.94 -5.67
N GLY A 123 11.42 16.36 -6.04
CA GLY A 123 11.20 17.60 -6.77
C GLY A 123 10.84 17.37 -8.25
N PRO A 124 10.14 18.32 -8.89
CA PRO A 124 9.75 18.19 -10.28
C PRO A 124 11.00 18.20 -11.20
N GLY A 125 11.11 17.22 -12.10
CA GLY A 125 12.17 17.16 -13.11
C GLY A 125 13.52 16.61 -12.65
N GLN A 126 13.69 16.34 -11.34
CA GLN A 126 14.91 15.72 -10.83
C GLN A 126 14.94 14.20 -11.10
N VAL A 127 16.12 13.67 -11.43
CA VAL A 127 16.33 12.22 -11.60
C VAL A 127 16.67 11.64 -10.23
N PRO A 128 15.93 10.61 -9.73
CA PRO A 128 16.32 9.91 -8.52
C PRO A 128 17.73 9.35 -8.66
N GLU A 129 18.59 9.57 -7.68
CA GLU A 129 19.89 8.92 -7.64
C GLU A 129 19.70 7.39 -7.64
N GLU A 130 20.18 6.73 -8.68
CA GLU A 130 20.23 5.28 -8.72
C GLU A 130 21.29 4.82 -7.70
N LYS A 131 20.83 4.30 -6.57
CA LYS A 131 21.72 3.67 -5.59
C LYS A 131 22.38 2.46 -6.26
N VAL A 132 23.65 2.61 -6.61
CA VAL A 132 24.46 1.52 -7.14
C VAL A 132 24.60 0.46 -6.04
N HIS A 133 23.92 -0.67 -6.23
CA HIS A 133 24.03 -1.80 -5.31
C HIS A 133 25.29 -2.60 -5.66
N HIS A 134 26.39 -2.36 -4.96
CA HIS A 134 27.55 -3.24 -5.02
C HIS A 134 27.21 -4.59 -4.35
N ARG A 135 27.40 -5.70 -5.06
CA ARG A 135 27.28 -7.03 -4.46
C ARG A 135 28.50 -7.27 -3.59
N VAL A 136 28.38 -7.01 -2.29
CA VAL A 136 29.41 -7.34 -1.32
C VAL A 136 29.30 -8.83 -0.98
N ARG A 137 30.41 -9.56 -1.08
CA ARG A 137 30.50 -10.95 -0.61
C ARG A 137 30.34 -10.93 0.91
N ILE A 138 29.39 -11.70 1.42
CA ILE A 138 29.16 -11.80 2.86
C ILE A 138 30.36 -12.53 3.49
N ASP A 139 30.83 -12.02 4.62
CA ASP A 139 31.88 -12.67 5.41
C ASP A 139 31.35 -13.98 6.00
N MET A 140 31.90 -15.10 5.55
CA MET A 140 31.45 -16.44 5.93
C MET A 140 31.75 -16.73 7.40
N THR A 141 32.83 -16.18 7.97
CA THR A 141 33.18 -16.41 9.38
C THR A 141 32.10 -15.87 10.31
N LYS A 142 31.58 -14.68 10.01
CA LYS A 142 30.48 -14.05 10.74
C LYS A 142 29.15 -14.78 10.52
N VAL A 143 28.93 -15.37 9.34
CA VAL A 143 27.76 -16.21 9.08
C VAL A 143 27.81 -17.48 9.90
N ASP A 144 28.94 -18.19 9.88
CA ASP A 144 29.12 -19.45 10.59
C ASP A 144 28.95 -19.26 12.10
N HIS A 145 29.56 -18.22 12.66
CA HIS A 145 29.40 -17.85 14.06
C HIS A 145 27.92 -17.60 14.43
N PHE A 146 27.16 -16.89 13.57
CA PHE A 146 25.73 -16.69 13.81
C PHE A 146 24.93 -17.99 13.68
N VAL A 147 25.22 -18.81 12.68
CA VAL A 147 24.55 -20.10 12.44
C VAL A 147 24.78 -21.05 13.61
N GLU A 148 25.99 -21.09 14.15
CA GLU A 148 26.35 -21.87 15.33
C GLU A 148 25.59 -21.39 16.57
N PHE A 149 25.56 -20.07 16.81
CA PHE A 149 24.82 -19.49 17.92
C PHE A 149 23.33 -19.87 17.89
N ILE A 150 22.67 -19.72 16.73
CA ILE A 150 21.25 -20.05 16.62
C ILE A 150 21.00 -21.55 16.75
N ASN A 151 21.94 -22.41 16.34
CA ASN A 151 21.80 -23.87 16.40
C ASN A 151 21.88 -24.44 17.83
N ARG A 152 22.17 -23.62 18.84
CA ARG A 152 22.19 -24.06 20.23
C ARG A 152 20.81 -24.61 20.64
N PRO A 153 20.74 -25.70 21.44
CA PRO A 153 19.48 -26.35 21.82
C PRO A 153 18.45 -25.42 22.48
N TYR A 154 18.90 -24.33 23.11
CA TYR A 154 18.02 -23.35 23.74
C TYR A 154 17.04 -22.65 22.77
N PHE A 155 17.39 -22.57 21.49
CA PHE A 155 16.60 -21.86 20.48
C PHE A 155 15.59 -22.73 19.73
N TYR A 156 15.76 -24.05 19.80
CA TYR A 156 15.07 -25.01 18.95
C TYR A 156 14.54 -26.19 19.77
N GLN A 157 13.35 -26.63 19.41
CA GLN A 157 12.77 -27.86 19.90
C GLN A 157 12.47 -28.76 18.70
N ASP A 158 12.93 -30.00 18.77
CA ASP A 158 12.58 -31.02 17.79
C ASP A 158 11.12 -31.39 17.93
N VAL A 159 10.43 -31.49 16.79
CA VAL A 159 9.03 -31.91 16.75
C VAL A 159 8.99 -33.42 16.68
N SER A 160 8.08 -34.06 17.43
CA SER A 160 7.86 -35.51 17.39
C SER A 160 7.32 -36.02 16.04
N TYR A 161 6.85 -35.13 15.17
CA TYR A 161 6.25 -35.47 13.88
C TYR A 161 6.67 -34.51 12.76
N GLY A 162 6.86 -35.09 11.56
CA GLY A 162 7.12 -34.39 10.31
C GLY A 162 8.61 -34.25 9.99
N THR A 163 8.99 -34.65 8.79
CA THR A 163 10.33 -34.50 8.24
C THR A 163 10.34 -33.55 7.05
N LYS A 164 11.47 -32.85 6.85
CA LYS A 164 11.74 -31.94 5.74
C LYS A 164 12.86 -32.51 4.90
N PHE A 165 12.67 -32.40 3.59
CA PHE A 165 13.64 -32.82 2.58
C PHE A 165 14.36 -31.60 2.01
N LEU A 166 15.65 -31.48 2.26
CA LEU A 166 16.52 -30.44 1.73
C LEU A 166 17.19 -30.93 0.44
N LYS A 167 16.81 -30.36 -0.70
CA LYS A 167 17.48 -30.63 -1.98
C LYS A 167 18.73 -29.76 -2.10
N LEU A 168 19.88 -30.41 -2.20
CA LEU A 168 21.16 -29.75 -2.49
C LEU A 168 21.30 -29.48 -4.00
N ASN A 169 22.14 -28.51 -4.35
CA ASN A 169 22.51 -28.23 -5.75
C ASN A 169 23.21 -29.41 -6.44
N SER A 170 23.71 -30.38 -5.66
CA SER A 170 24.26 -31.65 -6.15
C SER A 170 23.20 -32.69 -6.51
N GLY A 171 21.91 -32.37 -6.38
CA GLY A 171 20.79 -33.29 -6.61
C GLY A 171 20.50 -34.25 -5.45
N LYS A 172 21.36 -34.29 -4.42
CA LYS A 172 21.13 -35.10 -3.22
C LYS A 172 20.04 -34.47 -2.35
N THR A 173 19.19 -35.31 -1.77
CA THR A 173 18.17 -34.89 -0.81
C THR A 173 18.58 -35.33 0.58
N ILE A 174 18.61 -34.40 1.53
CA ILE A 174 18.90 -34.67 2.94
C ILE A 174 17.58 -34.62 3.71
N GLU A 175 17.30 -35.66 4.49
CA GLU A 175 16.17 -35.68 5.42
C GLU A 175 16.57 -35.02 6.75
N MET A 176 15.71 -34.13 7.24
CA MET A 176 15.91 -33.44 8.51
C MET A 176 14.57 -33.37 9.27
N PRO A 177 14.54 -33.64 10.58
CA PRO A 177 13.32 -33.47 11.36
C PRO A 177 12.82 -32.03 11.30
N ASN A 178 11.50 -31.84 11.43
CA ASN A 178 10.95 -30.51 11.61
C ASN A 178 11.41 -29.94 12.95
N VAL A 179 11.87 -28.70 12.89
CA VAL A 179 12.34 -27.98 14.07
C VAL A 179 11.47 -26.76 14.30
N VAL A 180 11.06 -26.56 15.54
CA VAL A 180 10.31 -25.40 15.99
C VAL A 180 11.22 -24.46 16.76
N ARG A 181 11.19 -23.17 16.42
CA ARG A 181 11.88 -22.12 17.18
C ARG A 181 11.11 -21.80 18.45
N THR A 182 11.79 -21.85 19.59
CA THR A 182 11.24 -21.44 20.88
C THR A 182 11.09 -19.92 20.98
N LEU A 183 12.00 -19.18 20.34
CA LEU A 183 12.07 -17.71 20.41
C LEU A 183 11.75 -17.03 19.07
N THR A 184 11.28 -15.79 19.15
CA THR A 184 11.01 -14.95 17.98
C THR A 184 12.31 -14.53 17.28
N ARG A 185 12.27 -14.32 15.95
CA ARG A 185 13.43 -13.87 15.16
C ARG A 185 14.10 -12.61 15.75
N SER A 186 13.30 -11.65 16.21
CA SER A 186 13.80 -10.42 16.83
C SER A 186 14.54 -10.65 18.14
N THR A 187 14.02 -11.52 19.01
CA THR A 187 14.63 -11.83 20.31
C THR A 187 15.90 -12.65 20.13
N MET A 188 15.92 -13.61 19.21
CA MET A 188 17.15 -14.35 18.86
C MET A 188 18.26 -13.42 18.40
N ILE A 189 17.95 -12.45 17.53
CA ILE A 189 18.95 -11.48 17.05
C ILE A 189 19.41 -10.56 18.18
N SER A 190 18.51 -10.10 19.05
CA SER A 190 18.91 -9.26 20.18
C SER A 190 19.83 -10.02 21.15
N GLN A 191 19.54 -11.28 21.46
CA GLN A 191 20.40 -12.13 22.30
C GLN A 191 21.75 -12.39 21.64
N TYR A 192 21.78 -12.59 20.32
CA TYR A 192 23.03 -12.74 19.58
C TYR A 192 23.90 -11.48 19.64
N ILE A 193 23.31 -10.29 19.49
CA ILE A 193 24.04 -9.03 19.58
C ILE A 193 24.64 -8.87 20.98
N GLN A 194 23.89 -9.21 22.03
CA GLN A 194 24.40 -9.18 23.41
C GLN A 194 25.55 -10.18 23.61
N PHE A 195 25.42 -11.40 23.11
CA PHE A 195 26.49 -12.40 23.13
C PHE A 195 27.76 -11.92 22.41
N CYS A 196 27.61 -11.25 21.25
CA CYS A 196 28.75 -10.68 20.53
C CYS A 196 29.44 -9.55 21.30
N GLN A 197 28.70 -8.78 22.10
CA GLN A 197 29.29 -7.75 22.96
C GLN A 197 30.16 -8.39 24.06
N GLU A 198 29.73 -9.51 24.62
CA GLU A 198 30.45 -10.26 25.65
C GLU A 198 31.73 -10.90 25.08
N GLU A 199 31.65 -11.53 23.90
CA GLU A 199 32.80 -12.17 23.24
C GLU A 199 33.70 -11.18 22.47
N LYS A 200 33.36 -9.89 22.46
CA LYS A 200 34.05 -8.84 21.67
C LYS A 200 34.12 -9.17 20.18
N PHE A 201 33.06 -9.80 19.66
CA PHE A 201 32.91 -10.13 18.25
C PHE A 201 32.11 -9.05 17.53
N GLU A 202 32.47 -8.74 16.28
CA GLU A 202 31.73 -7.78 15.46
C GLU A 202 30.68 -8.50 14.59
N PRO A 203 29.38 -8.41 14.93
CA PRO A 203 28.34 -9.13 14.21
C PRO A 203 28.03 -8.51 12.84
N LEU A 204 27.31 -9.26 12.01
CA LEU A 204 26.70 -8.73 10.79
C LEU A 204 25.59 -7.73 11.11
N SER A 205 25.27 -6.89 10.11
CA SER A 205 24.10 -6.00 10.18
C SER A 205 22.82 -6.76 10.54
N ARG A 206 21.99 -6.15 11.39
CA ARG A 206 20.69 -6.67 11.82
C ARG A 206 19.83 -7.09 10.63
N THR A 207 19.86 -6.36 9.51
CA THR A 207 19.10 -6.72 8.30
C THR A 207 19.61 -7.99 7.63
N THR A 208 20.93 -8.19 7.61
CA THR A 208 21.54 -9.43 7.10
C THR A 208 21.17 -10.62 7.98
N LEU A 209 21.22 -10.47 9.31
CA LEU A 209 20.81 -11.52 10.26
C LEU A 209 19.35 -11.93 10.07
N PHE A 210 18.44 -10.97 9.86
CA PHE A 210 17.04 -11.28 9.54
C PHE A 210 16.89 -12.06 8.24
N LYS A 211 17.64 -11.71 7.19
CA LYS A 211 17.64 -12.44 5.92
C LYS A 211 18.12 -13.88 6.09
N ILE A 212 19.14 -14.11 6.90
CA ILE A 212 19.62 -15.47 7.21
C ILE A 212 18.50 -16.29 7.88
N LEU A 213 17.79 -15.70 8.86
CA LEU A 213 16.66 -16.37 9.52
C LEU A 213 15.43 -16.56 8.62
N GLU A 214 15.30 -15.77 7.55
CA GLU A 214 14.24 -15.89 6.56
C GLU A 214 14.49 -17.03 5.57
N VAL A 215 15.72 -17.15 5.07
CA VAL A 215 16.14 -18.30 4.24
C VAL A 215 15.98 -19.60 5.04
N ARG A 216 16.38 -19.58 6.32
CA ARG A 216 16.19 -20.70 7.22
C ARG A 216 14.76 -20.73 7.77
N GLN A 217 13.80 -21.17 6.95
CA GLN A 217 12.40 -21.30 7.36
C GLN A 217 12.23 -22.43 8.39
N ALA A 218 12.18 -22.04 9.67
CA ALA A 218 11.72 -22.88 10.76
C ALA A 218 10.37 -22.38 11.26
N SER A 219 9.50 -23.30 11.60
CA SER A 219 8.22 -22.96 12.23
C SER A 219 8.53 -22.27 13.55
N GLN A 220 7.92 -21.11 13.80
CA GLN A 220 7.98 -20.53 15.13
C GLN A 220 6.98 -21.26 16.01
N ARG A 221 7.30 -21.43 17.30
CA ARG A 221 6.33 -21.78 18.32
C ARG A 221 5.37 -20.60 18.45
N LYS A 222 4.42 -20.52 17.50
CA LYS A 222 3.11 -19.98 17.81
C LYS A 222 2.53 -20.89 18.90
N SER A 223 1.59 -20.44 19.71
CA SER A 223 0.85 -21.38 20.56
C SER A 223 0.31 -22.48 19.62
N LEU A 224 0.95 -23.65 19.64
CA LEU A 224 0.85 -24.66 18.58
C LEU A 224 -0.20 -25.67 19.00
N GLN A 225 -1.14 -25.88 18.08
CA GLN A 225 -2.05 -27.01 17.90
C GLN A 225 -1.32 -28.37 18.00
N GLY A 226 -0.78 -28.69 19.16
CA GLY A 226 0.11 -29.82 19.40
C GLY A 226 0.47 -29.98 20.88
N LEU A 227 0.27 -28.92 21.67
CA LEU A 227 -0.43 -29.07 22.94
C LEU A 227 -1.88 -28.75 22.62
N ASP A 228 -2.78 -29.73 22.66
CA ASP A 228 -4.20 -29.43 22.60
C ASP A 228 -4.52 -28.54 23.80
N ASN A 229 -4.58 -27.23 23.55
CA ASN A 229 -5.10 -26.27 24.49
C ASN A 229 -6.63 -26.35 24.46
N THR A 230 -7.22 -27.55 24.41
CA THR A 230 -8.67 -27.78 24.50
C THR A 230 -9.26 -27.07 25.72
N ALA A 231 -8.49 -26.98 26.81
CA ALA A 231 -8.85 -26.16 27.96
C ALA A 231 -8.89 -24.65 27.67
N ALA A 232 -7.94 -24.11 26.89
CA ALA A 232 -7.93 -22.70 26.51
C ALA A 232 -8.99 -22.36 25.46
N ASP A 233 -9.15 -23.22 24.44
CA ASP A 233 -10.18 -23.09 23.40
C ASP A 233 -11.57 -23.26 24.01
N GLY A 234 -11.76 -24.22 24.90
CA GLY A 234 -12.97 -24.36 25.71
C GLY A 234 -13.24 -23.10 26.54
N SER A 235 -12.22 -22.58 27.24
CA SER A 235 -12.37 -21.33 28.00
C SER A 235 -12.73 -20.13 27.12
N ALA A 236 -12.17 -20.04 25.91
CA ALA A 236 -12.50 -19.01 24.93
C ALA A 236 -13.91 -19.20 24.34
N GLY A 237 -14.36 -20.45 24.17
CA GLY A 237 -15.74 -20.79 23.80
C GLY A 237 -16.75 -20.28 24.84
N PHE A 238 -16.52 -20.56 26.13
CA PHE A 238 -17.35 -20.02 27.21
C PHE A 238 -17.41 -18.50 27.20
N GLN A 239 -16.27 -17.82 26.98
CA GLN A 239 -16.24 -16.35 26.86
C GLN A 239 -17.08 -15.84 25.68
N LYS A 240 -17.03 -16.50 24.53
CA LYS A 240 -17.86 -16.12 23.38
C LYS A 240 -19.35 -16.28 23.67
N ILE A 241 -19.75 -17.35 24.35
CA ILE A 241 -21.15 -17.55 24.73
C ILE A 241 -21.58 -16.49 25.74
N GLU A 242 -20.76 -16.18 26.75
CA GLU A 242 -21.02 -15.07 27.68
C GLU A 242 -21.21 -13.73 26.93
N MET A 243 -20.37 -13.44 25.94
CA MET A 243 -20.52 -12.24 25.10
C MET A 243 -21.80 -12.24 24.27
N ILE A 244 -22.22 -13.39 23.73
CA ILE A 244 -23.50 -13.50 23.01
C ILE A 244 -24.66 -13.19 23.97
N VAL A 245 -24.59 -13.69 25.21
CA VAL A 245 -25.60 -13.38 26.23
C VAL A 245 -25.60 -11.88 26.57
N ASP A 246 -24.43 -11.23 26.65
CA ASP A 246 -24.34 -9.77 26.83
C ASP A 246 -25.01 -9.00 25.67
N ASP A 247 -24.83 -9.47 24.43
CA ASP A 247 -25.42 -8.85 23.25
C ASP A 247 -26.94 -9.08 23.18
N LEU A 248 -27.43 -10.24 23.61
CA LEU A 248 -28.87 -10.51 23.77
C LEU A 248 -29.49 -9.63 24.87
N GLU A 249 -28.77 -9.39 25.97
CA GLU A 249 -29.20 -8.49 27.04
C GLU A 249 -29.38 -7.05 26.53
N LYS A 250 -28.46 -6.56 25.68
CA LYS A 250 -28.59 -5.26 24.99
C LYS A 250 -29.78 -5.23 24.03
N GLY A 251 -30.12 -6.38 23.43
CA GLY A 251 -31.24 -6.58 22.50
C GLY A 251 -32.65 -6.60 23.14
N ARG A 252 -32.80 -6.23 24.42
CA ARG A 252 -34.04 -6.27 25.23
C ARG A 252 -34.47 -7.68 25.70
N MET A 253 -33.56 -8.64 25.79
CA MET A 253 -33.85 -9.91 26.44
C MET A 253 -34.01 -9.74 27.96
N ASN A 254 -34.72 -10.66 28.62
CA ASN A 254 -34.94 -10.61 30.07
C ASN A 254 -33.60 -10.67 30.83
N ARG A 255 -33.32 -9.64 31.64
CA ARG A 255 -32.10 -9.53 32.44
C ARG A 255 -31.94 -10.67 33.46
N GLN A 256 -33.05 -11.14 34.04
CA GLN A 256 -33.02 -12.23 35.00
C GLN A 256 -32.58 -13.53 34.34
N TRP A 257 -33.12 -13.83 33.16
CA TRP A 257 -32.69 -14.97 32.35
C TRP A 257 -31.22 -14.85 31.93
N CYS A 258 -30.76 -13.66 31.52
CA CYS A 258 -29.35 -13.44 31.14
C CYS A 258 -28.40 -13.68 32.33
N ALA A 259 -28.79 -13.25 33.54
CA ALA A 259 -28.01 -13.49 34.76
C ALA A 259 -27.96 -14.99 35.13
N GLU A 260 -29.09 -15.68 35.05
CA GLU A 260 -29.19 -17.13 35.31
C GLU A 260 -28.32 -17.94 34.32
N VAL A 261 -28.36 -17.60 33.04
CA VAL A 261 -27.56 -18.27 32.01
C VAL A 261 -26.06 -18.01 32.21
N LYS A 262 -25.65 -16.78 32.53
CA LYS A 262 -24.24 -16.49 32.84
C LYS A 262 -23.75 -17.26 34.07
N GLU A 263 -24.56 -17.36 35.12
CA GLU A 263 -24.17 -18.11 36.31
C GLU A 263 -24.06 -19.61 36.04
N ARG A 264 -24.97 -20.17 35.23
CA ARG A 264 -24.86 -21.55 34.73
C ARG A 264 -23.57 -21.77 33.93
N LEU A 265 -23.26 -20.91 32.98
CA LEU A 265 -22.04 -21.01 32.17
C LEU A 265 -20.77 -20.98 33.04
N ARG A 266 -20.75 -20.14 34.08
CA ARG A 266 -19.64 -20.08 35.04
C ARG A 266 -19.54 -21.35 35.88
N SER A 267 -20.68 -21.90 36.31
CA SER A 267 -20.75 -23.16 37.06
C SER A 267 -20.26 -24.33 36.20
N GLU A 268 -20.76 -24.46 34.97
CA GLU A 268 -20.35 -25.48 33.99
C GLU A 268 -18.86 -25.37 33.67
N LYS A 269 -18.35 -24.16 33.42
CA LYS A 269 -16.92 -23.92 33.21
C LYS A 269 -16.06 -24.35 34.42
N ARG A 270 -16.53 -24.08 35.65
CA ARG A 270 -15.85 -24.49 36.88
C ARG A 270 -15.86 -26.01 37.02
N TYR A 271 -17.01 -26.64 36.79
CA TYR A 271 -17.19 -28.09 36.83
C TYR A 271 -16.22 -28.81 35.88
N LEU A 272 -16.15 -28.38 34.61
CA LEU A 272 -15.23 -28.95 33.62
C LEU A 272 -13.76 -28.81 34.02
N LYS A 273 -13.40 -27.73 34.73
CA LYS A 273 -12.03 -27.48 35.16
C LYS A 273 -11.61 -28.30 36.40
N THR A 274 -12.52 -28.54 37.33
CA THR A 274 -12.16 -29.13 38.64
C THR A 274 -12.67 -30.55 38.82
N ASN A 275 -13.96 -30.79 38.58
CA ASN A 275 -14.65 -32.00 39.04
C ASN A 275 -14.83 -33.02 37.92
N TYR A 276 -14.90 -32.57 36.66
CA TYR A 276 -15.12 -33.45 35.51
C TYR A 276 -14.09 -34.58 35.42
N ARG A 277 -12.80 -34.29 35.67
CA ARG A 277 -11.74 -35.32 35.69
C ARG A 277 -11.97 -36.38 36.78
N VAL A 278 -12.51 -35.98 37.93
CA VAL A 278 -12.80 -36.88 39.05
C VAL A 278 -13.97 -37.80 38.69
N HIS A 279 -14.94 -37.28 37.94
CA HIS A 279 -16.10 -38.03 37.47
C HIS A 279 -15.77 -38.98 36.31
N CYS A 280 -14.60 -38.83 35.67
CA CYS A 280 -14.11 -39.73 34.62
C CYS A 280 -13.34 -40.97 35.13
N ASN A 281 -13.32 -41.25 36.44
CA ASN A 281 -12.58 -42.36 37.07
C ASN A 281 -13.52 -43.50 37.55
N PRO A 282 -13.05 -44.76 37.70
CA PRO A 282 -13.60 -45.85 36.90
C PRO A 282 -14.13 -47.04 37.73
N GLU A 283 -15.00 -46.81 38.70
CA GLU A 283 -15.68 -47.95 39.33
C GLU A 283 -17.14 -48.04 38.91
N GLU A 284 -17.93 -46.95 38.95
CA GLU A 284 -19.35 -47.01 38.54
C GLU A 284 -19.87 -45.64 38.02
N PRO A 285 -19.44 -45.16 36.85
CA PRO A 285 -20.07 -43.97 36.26
C PRO A 285 -21.53 -44.28 35.87
N LEU A 286 -22.47 -43.60 36.52
CA LEU A 286 -23.91 -43.71 36.26
C LEU A 286 -24.30 -43.12 34.89
N CYS A 287 -23.46 -42.23 34.35
CA CYS A 287 -23.67 -41.51 33.10
C CYS A 287 -22.73 -42.01 31.99
N PRO A 288 -23.23 -42.30 30.76
CA PRO A 288 -22.42 -42.77 29.65
C PRO A 288 -21.25 -41.83 29.28
N ASP A 289 -21.47 -40.52 29.32
CA ASP A 289 -20.47 -39.49 28.96
C ASP A 289 -19.29 -39.40 29.94
N GLN A 290 -19.45 -39.99 31.13
CA GLN A 290 -18.44 -40.04 32.19
C GLN A 290 -17.69 -41.39 32.19
N CYS A 291 -18.22 -42.39 31.47
CA CYS A 291 -17.60 -43.68 31.34
C CYS A 291 -16.58 -43.70 30.19
N ARG A 292 -15.30 -43.60 30.54
CA ARG A 292 -14.22 -43.61 29.53
C ARG A 292 -14.24 -44.84 28.62
N LYS A 293 -14.60 -46.01 29.16
CA LYS A 293 -14.68 -47.26 28.38
C LYS A 293 -15.80 -47.18 27.34
N PHE A 294 -16.97 -46.72 27.75
CA PHE A 294 -18.10 -46.53 26.85
C PHE A 294 -17.85 -45.44 25.82
N ALA A 295 -17.38 -44.26 26.27
CA ALA A 295 -17.15 -43.10 25.42
C ALA A 295 -16.05 -43.28 24.37
N LEU A 296 -15.12 -44.23 24.57
CA LEU A 296 -14.04 -44.55 23.63
C LEU A 296 -14.27 -45.86 22.87
N SER A 297 -15.35 -46.59 23.16
CA SER A 297 -15.69 -47.83 22.45
C SER A 297 -16.31 -47.51 21.09
N ASP A 298 -15.94 -48.27 20.07
CA ASP A 298 -16.61 -48.24 18.76
C ASP A 298 -17.62 -49.38 18.67
N GLU A 299 -18.84 -49.11 18.22
CA GLU A 299 -19.87 -50.13 18.01
C GLU A 299 -19.70 -50.91 16.69
N GLN A 300 -18.95 -50.35 15.74
CA GLN A 300 -18.80 -50.89 14.39
C GLN A 300 -17.48 -51.66 14.21
N ASP A 301 -16.46 -51.34 15.00
CA ASP A 301 -15.16 -52.00 14.95
C ASP A 301 -14.96 -52.91 16.18
N PRO A 302 -14.97 -54.25 15.99
CA PRO A 302 -14.82 -55.20 17.09
C PRO A 302 -13.45 -55.13 17.78
N ASP A 303 -12.41 -54.60 17.11
CA ASP A 303 -11.07 -54.43 17.70
C ASP A 303 -11.01 -53.22 18.66
N PHE A 304 -11.96 -52.27 18.54
CA PHE A 304 -12.10 -51.11 19.40
C PHE A 304 -13.36 -51.15 20.28
N GLN A 305 -14.05 -52.30 20.35
CA GLN A 305 -15.25 -52.47 21.15
C GLN A 305 -14.90 -52.89 22.59
N GLU A 306 -15.30 -52.08 23.59
CA GLU A 306 -15.11 -52.40 25.02
C GLU A 306 -16.47 -52.43 25.75
N LYS A 307 -16.74 -53.51 26.51
CA LYS A 307 -17.98 -53.66 27.28
C LYS A 307 -17.81 -53.16 28.72
N CYS A 308 -18.77 -52.36 29.18
CA CYS A 308 -18.83 -51.94 30.58
C CYS A 308 -19.36 -53.07 31.48
N SER A 309 -18.83 -53.16 32.70
CA SER A 309 -19.31 -54.09 33.75
C SER A 309 -20.44 -53.52 34.61
N HIS A 310 -20.84 -52.27 34.36
CA HIS A 310 -21.88 -51.53 35.08
C HIS A 310 -22.96 -51.04 34.09
N GLN A 311 -24.13 -50.66 34.63
CA GLN A 311 -25.21 -50.05 33.85
C GLN A 311 -25.13 -48.53 33.95
N HIS A 312 -25.34 -47.84 32.83
CA HIS A 312 -25.53 -46.39 32.82
C HIS A 312 -27.01 -46.09 33.01
N THR A 313 -27.39 -45.62 34.19
CA THR A 313 -28.80 -45.39 34.59
C THR A 313 -29.23 -43.93 34.50
N GLU A 314 -28.29 -43.00 34.33
CA GLU A 314 -28.53 -41.57 34.23
C GLU A 314 -28.20 -41.06 32.81
N ASN A 315 -29.11 -40.27 32.24
CA ASN A 315 -28.92 -39.56 30.97
C ASN A 315 -28.47 -38.12 31.23
#